data_AF-A0A3P6U4Z2-F1
#
_entry.id   AF-A0A3P6U4Z2-F1
#
_cell.length_a   1.000
_cell.length_b   1.000
_cell.length_c   1.000
_cell.angle_alpha   90.00
_cell.angle_beta   90.00
_cell.angle_gamma   90.00
#
_symmetry.space_group_name_H-M   'P 1'
#
loop_
_entity.id
_entity.type
_entity.pdbx_description
1 polymer ?
#
loop_
_entity_poly.entity_id
_entity_poly.type
_entity_poly.pdbx_seq_one_letter_code
_entity_poly.pdbx_strand_id
1 'polypeptide(L)'
;MVGRLTGLTGAQEVAENMNKNKQLPVYAAPESIHSKAESLPQDMFAMGVVLYRCIIGRMPKRKPNRTIDYHGVKSSIALPVDSRMWHTTQLLMSERLDMRLTAGQLLHTDWIENAATAPITQIFSWNN
;
A
#
# COMPACT_ATOMS: atom_id res chain seq x y z
N MET A 1 -10.25 -10.30 -16.46
CA MET A 1 -8.81 -10.59 -16.28
C MET A 1 -8.64 -11.15 -14.89
N VAL A 2 -7.99 -12.31 -14.71
CA VAL A 2 -7.71 -12.88 -13.37
C VAL A 2 -6.24 -12.61 -13.06
N GLY A 3 -5.98 -11.74 -12.08
CA GLY A 3 -4.63 -11.52 -11.56
C GLY A 3 -4.23 -12.67 -10.62
N ARG A 4 -2.99 -13.14 -10.71
CA ARG A 4 -2.43 -14.12 -9.76
C ARG A 4 -1.43 -13.42 -8.86
N LEU A 5 -1.61 -13.55 -7.55
CA LEU A 5 -0.57 -13.18 -6.58
C LEU A 5 0.55 -14.22 -6.63
N THR A 6 1.80 -13.78 -6.78
CA THR A 6 3.00 -14.63 -6.86
C THR A 6 4.04 -14.14 -5.85
N GLY A 7 5.16 -14.87 -5.70
CA GLY A 7 6.24 -14.45 -4.79
C GLY A 7 6.02 -14.82 -3.32
N LEU A 8 5.32 -15.92 -3.04
CA LEU A 8 4.97 -16.37 -1.68
C LEU A 8 6.12 -17.01 -0.88
N THR A 9 7.38 -16.92 -1.36
CA THR A 9 8.55 -17.50 -0.67
C THR A 9 8.81 -16.86 0.70
N GLY A 10 8.39 -15.61 0.88
CA GLY A 10 8.45 -14.89 2.14
C GLY A 10 7.21 -15.05 3.02
N ALA A 11 6.14 -15.69 2.51
CA ALA A 11 4.89 -15.83 3.24
C ALA A 11 5.04 -16.79 4.43
N GLN A 12 4.28 -16.52 5.49
CA GLN A 12 4.25 -17.34 6.69
C GLN A 12 2.82 -17.37 7.24
N GLU A 13 2.47 -18.48 7.89
CA GLU A 13 1.25 -18.55 8.68
C GLU A 13 1.36 -17.61 9.88
N VAL A 14 0.27 -16.90 10.20
CA VAL A 14 0.19 -16.03 11.36
C VAL A 14 -0.07 -16.88 12.60
N ALA A 15 1.00 -17.20 13.34
CA ALA A 15 0.96 -17.96 14.59
C ALA A 15 1.73 -17.24 15.70
N GLU A 16 1.42 -17.52 16.98
CA GLU A 16 1.89 -16.78 18.16
C GLU A 16 3.43 -16.66 18.29
N ASN A 17 4.22 -17.47 17.57
CA ASN A 17 5.69 -17.49 17.64
C ASN A 17 6.39 -17.32 16.27
N MET A 18 5.67 -16.93 15.21
CA MET A 18 6.22 -16.78 13.86
C MET A 18 6.13 -15.33 13.34
N ASN A 19 6.90 -14.42 13.94
CA ASN A 19 7.03 -13.02 13.52
C ASN A 19 8.43 -12.70 13.00
N LYS A 20 8.94 -13.51 12.07
CA LYS A 20 10.16 -13.13 11.34
C LYS A 20 9.77 -12.15 10.24
N ASN A 21 10.12 -10.88 10.42
CA ASN A 21 9.99 -9.89 9.35
C ASN A 21 10.91 -10.27 8.18
N LYS A 22 10.32 -10.65 7.05
CA LYS A 22 11.00 -10.93 5.78
C LYS A 22 10.68 -9.88 4.71
N GLN A 23 10.07 -8.76 5.08
CA GLN A 23 9.70 -7.72 4.13
C GLN A 23 10.94 -7.05 3.53
N LEU A 24 10.85 -6.74 2.25
CA LEU A 24 11.86 -5.91 1.59
C LEU A 24 11.88 -4.51 2.22
N PRO A 25 13.05 -3.92 2.52
CA PRO A 25 13.15 -2.65 3.24
C PRO A 25 12.31 -1.50 2.65
N VAL A 26 12.14 -1.47 1.33
CA VAL A 26 11.39 -0.44 0.61
C VAL A 26 9.86 -0.59 0.71
N TYR A 27 9.37 -1.79 1.03
CA TYR A 27 7.94 -2.08 1.27
C TYR A 27 7.61 -2.26 2.75
N ALA A 28 8.63 -2.39 3.60
CA ALA A 28 8.46 -2.69 5.01
C ALA A 28 7.74 -1.57 5.77
N ALA A 29 6.79 -1.93 6.63
CA ALA A 29 6.11 -0.98 7.49
C ALA A 29 7.06 -0.41 8.56
N PRO A 30 6.82 0.80 9.11
CA PRO A 30 7.71 1.40 10.11
C PRO A 30 7.83 0.55 11.38
N GLU A 31 6.74 -0.09 11.82
CA GLU A 31 6.72 -0.93 13.01
C GLU A 31 7.46 -2.26 12.85
N SER A 32 7.80 -2.65 11.62
CA SER A 32 8.43 -3.94 11.28
C SER A 32 9.83 -4.16 11.88
N ILE A 33 10.42 -3.12 12.49
CA ILE A 33 11.62 -3.22 13.32
C ILE A 33 11.39 -3.97 14.64
N HIS A 34 10.14 -4.01 15.11
CA HIS A 34 9.78 -4.67 16.36
C HIS A 34 9.44 -6.13 16.09
N SER A 35 10.08 -7.04 16.83
CA SER A 35 9.85 -8.49 16.70
C SER A 35 8.44 -8.95 17.06
N LYS A 36 7.65 -8.09 17.73
CA LYS A 36 6.27 -8.34 18.13
C LYS A 36 5.24 -7.63 17.24
N ALA A 37 5.67 -6.97 16.17
CA ALA A 37 4.74 -6.29 15.27
C ALA A 37 3.80 -7.31 14.60
N GLU A 38 2.51 -6.98 14.55
CA GLU A 38 1.51 -7.83 13.90
C GLU A 38 1.79 -7.93 12.40
N SER A 39 1.67 -9.13 11.82
CA SER A 39 1.98 -9.35 10.40
C SER A 39 0.94 -8.73 9.45
N LEU A 40 -0.35 -8.84 9.77
CA LEU A 40 -1.43 -8.41 8.86
C LEU A 40 -1.40 -6.91 8.52
N PRO A 41 -1.22 -5.99 9.50
CA PRO A 41 -1.10 -4.56 9.17
C PRO A 41 0.10 -4.24 8.29
N GLN A 42 1.19 -5.02 8.39
CA GLN A 42 2.40 -4.79 7.59
C GLN A 42 2.17 -5.09 6.11
N ASP A 43 1.34 -6.07 5.77
CA ASP A 43 0.94 -6.35 4.38
C ASP A 43 0.06 -5.23 3.82
N MET A 44 -0.84 -4.68 4.63
CA MET A 44 -1.67 -3.53 4.24
C MET A 44 -0.81 -2.28 3.98
N PHE A 45 0.26 -2.07 4.77
CA PHE A 45 1.24 -1.02 4.49
C PHE A 45 1.95 -1.24 3.17
N ALA A 46 2.43 -2.46 2.90
CA ALA A 46 3.08 -2.80 1.64
C ALA A 46 2.14 -2.59 0.44
N MET A 47 0.85 -2.91 0.57
CA MET A 47 -0.18 -2.59 -0.42
C MET A 47 -0.30 -1.08 -0.67
N GLY A 48 -0.25 -0.26 0.38
CA GLY A 48 -0.21 1.20 0.25
C GLY A 48 1.01 1.68 -0.54
N VAL A 49 2.20 1.11 -0.30
CA VAL A 49 3.43 1.43 -1.05
C VAL A 49 3.31 1.04 -2.53
N VAL A 50 2.70 -0.12 -2.83
CA VAL A 50 2.42 -0.54 -4.21
C VAL A 50 1.48 0.46 -4.89
N LEU A 51 0.37 0.83 -4.23
CA LEU A 51 -0.61 1.76 -4.76
C LEU A 51 -0.01 3.15 -4.98
N TYR A 52 0.80 3.65 -4.04
CA TYR A 52 1.57 4.89 -4.21
C TYR A 52 2.43 4.83 -5.47
N ARG A 53 3.15 3.73 -5.70
CA ARG A 53 3.99 3.57 -6.89
C ARG A 53 3.16 3.61 -8.18
N CYS A 54 1.99 2.98 -8.19
CA CYS A 54 1.10 3.01 -9.35
C CYS A 54 0.62 4.42 -9.66
N ILE A 55 0.34 5.24 -8.64
CA ILE A 55 -0.17 6.61 -8.78
C ILE A 55 0.95 7.60 -9.16
N ILE A 56 2.08 7.53 -8.45
CA ILE A 56 3.16 8.53 -8.51
C ILE A 56 4.28 8.11 -9.48
N GLY A 57 4.32 6.84 -9.90
CA GLY A 57 5.37 6.29 -10.76
C GLY A 57 6.73 6.11 -10.06
N ARG A 58 6.83 6.43 -8.76
CA ARG A 58 8.07 6.39 -7.97
C ARG A 58 7.82 5.77 -6.60
N MET A 59 8.88 5.30 -5.94
CA MET A 59 8.79 4.89 -4.53
C MET A 59 8.55 6.09 -3.62
N PRO A 60 7.80 5.92 -2.51
CA PRO A 60 7.65 6.99 -1.53
C PRO A 60 8.99 7.27 -0.84
N LYS A 61 9.26 8.55 -0.57
CA LYS A 61 10.40 8.93 0.27
C LYS A 61 10.12 8.54 1.71
N ARG A 62 11.18 8.18 2.43
CA ARG A 62 11.09 7.81 3.85
C ARG A 62 11.86 8.78 4.72
N LYS A 63 11.28 9.08 5.89
CA LYS A 63 11.94 9.79 6.98
C LYS A 63 12.94 8.87 7.70
N PRO A 64 13.84 9.41 8.54
CA PRO A 64 14.78 8.60 9.31
C PRO A 64 14.13 7.53 10.19
N ASN A 65 12.92 7.79 10.70
CA ASN A 65 12.09 6.83 11.45
C ASN A 65 11.37 5.79 10.56
N ARG A 66 11.72 5.70 9.27
CA ARG A 66 11.17 4.80 8.24
C ARG A 66 9.75 5.09 7.79
N THR A 67 9.13 6.14 8.29
CA THR A 67 7.77 6.51 7.93
C THR A 67 7.73 7.31 6.63
N ILE A 68 6.56 7.43 6.00
CA ILE A 68 6.44 8.08 4.70
C ILE A 68 6.58 9.59 4.84
N ASP A 69 7.44 10.17 3.99
CA ASP A 69 7.55 11.61 3.83
C ASP A 69 6.58 12.11 2.76
N TYR A 70 5.47 12.71 3.21
CA TYR A 70 4.45 13.27 2.34
C TYR A 70 4.79 14.68 1.82
N HIS A 71 5.77 15.40 2.38
CA HIS A 71 6.09 16.78 1.98
C HIS A 71 6.67 16.86 0.55
N GLY A 72 7.27 15.77 0.08
CA GLY A 72 7.89 15.68 -1.24
C GLY A 72 6.98 15.10 -2.34
N VAL A 73 5.69 14.88 -2.07
CA VAL A 73 4.77 14.27 -3.05
C VAL A 73 4.51 15.27 -4.17
N LYS A 74 5.32 15.18 -5.22
CA LYS A 74 5.04 15.83 -6.50
C LYS A 74 4.08 14.89 -7.24
N SER A 75 2.87 15.36 -7.52
CA SER A 75 1.98 14.65 -8.44
C SER A 75 2.75 14.35 -9.73
N SER A 76 2.53 13.17 -10.31
CA SER A 76 2.94 12.92 -11.69
C SER A 76 2.38 14.07 -12.53
N ILE A 77 3.26 14.88 -13.12
CA ILE A 77 2.93 16.16 -13.78
C ILE A 77 1.88 15.99 -14.90
N ALA A 78 1.67 14.75 -15.37
CA ALA A 78 0.80 14.42 -16.47
C ALA A 78 -0.70 14.31 -16.12
N LEU A 79 -1.10 13.94 -14.89
CA LEU A 79 -2.53 13.70 -14.57
C LEU A 79 -2.87 14.05 -13.11
N PRO A 80 -4.02 14.69 -12.85
CA PRO A 80 -4.51 14.88 -11.49
C PRO A 80 -4.80 13.51 -10.85
N VAL A 81 -4.28 13.30 -9.65
CA VAL A 81 -4.53 12.07 -8.88
C VAL A 81 -5.95 12.11 -8.32
N ASP A 82 -6.72 11.03 -8.47
CA ASP A 82 -8.03 10.89 -7.83
C ASP A 82 -7.88 11.01 -6.31
N SER A 83 -8.63 11.94 -5.71
CA SER A 83 -8.49 12.28 -4.29
C SER A 83 -8.88 11.14 -3.35
N ARG A 84 -9.84 10.28 -3.75
CA ARG A 84 -10.24 9.09 -2.96
C ARG A 84 -9.17 8.02 -3.05
N MET A 85 -8.63 7.76 -4.25
CA MET A 85 -7.53 6.83 -4.43
C MET A 85 -6.31 7.26 -3.61
N TRP A 86 -5.98 8.55 -3.64
CA TRP A 86 -4.90 9.11 -2.83
C TRP A 86 -5.16 8.97 -1.34
N HIS A 87 -6.36 9.32 -0.88
CA HIS A 87 -6.74 9.20 0.53
C HIS A 87 -6.62 7.76 1.02
N THR A 88 -7.15 6.79 0.28
CA THR A 88 -7.02 5.36 0.60
C THR A 88 -5.55 4.93 0.65
N THR A 89 -4.71 5.42 -0.28
CA THR A 89 -3.27 5.16 -0.28
C THR A 89 -2.59 5.67 1.00
N GLN A 90 -2.96 6.87 1.45
CA GLN A 90 -2.44 7.46 2.69
C GLN A 90 -2.88 6.68 3.93
N LEU A 91 -4.13 6.21 3.99
CA LEU A 91 -4.63 5.38 5.08
C LEU A 91 -3.87 4.05 5.16
N LEU A 92 -3.65 3.39 4.02
CA LEU A 92 -2.88 2.13 3.97
C LEU A 92 -1.43 2.31 4.46
N MET A 93 -0.79 3.44 4.13
CA MET A 93 0.57 3.76 4.58
C MET A 93 0.62 4.50 5.93
N SER A 94 -0.48 4.52 6.69
CA SER A 94 -0.54 5.17 8.00
C SER A 94 0.41 4.50 9.00
N GLU A 95 1.15 5.32 9.76
CA GLU A 95 1.93 4.89 10.93
C GLU A 95 1.01 4.41 12.06
N ARG A 96 -0.18 4.99 12.13
CA ARG A 96 -1.22 4.68 13.10
C ARG A 96 -2.00 3.46 12.65
N LEU A 97 -1.89 2.37 13.39
CA LEU A 97 -2.54 1.08 13.08
C LEU A 97 -4.07 1.18 13.14
N ASP A 98 -4.62 2.00 14.04
CA ASP A 98 -6.06 2.26 14.15
C ASP A 98 -6.64 3.00 12.94
N MET A 99 -5.79 3.72 12.20
CA MET A 99 -6.16 4.38 10.95
C MET A 99 -5.85 3.54 9.71
N ARG A 100 -5.06 2.46 9.85
CA ARG A 100 -4.64 1.65 8.72
C ARG A 100 -5.77 0.69 8.34
N LEU A 101 -6.23 0.78 7.10
CA LEU A 101 -7.30 -0.08 6.62
C LEU A 101 -6.88 -1.55 6.68
N THR A 102 -7.77 -2.38 7.21
CA THR A 102 -7.71 -3.85 7.03
C THR A 102 -8.12 -4.22 5.60
N ALA A 103 -7.82 -5.45 5.18
CA ALA A 103 -8.24 -5.95 3.87
C ALA A 103 -9.77 -5.89 3.69
N GLY A 104 -10.54 -6.23 4.72
CA GLY A 104 -12.01 -6.15 4.69
C GLY A 104 -12.50 -4.71 4.54
N GLN A 105 -11.94 -3.77 5.29
CA GLN A 105 -12.30 -2.35 5.17
C GLN A 105 -11.93 -1.78 3.79
N LEU A 106 -10.77 -2.16 3.24
CA LEU A 106 -10.33 -1.72 1.91
C LEU A 106 -11.34 -2.11 0.82
N LEU A 107 -11.85 -3.35 0.87
CA LEU A 107 -12.83 -3.86 -0.09
C LEU A 107 -14.14 -3.07 -0.08
N HIS A 108 -14.48 -2.47 1.06
CA HIS A 108 -15.69 -1.66 1.27
C HIS A 108 -15.43 -0.15 1.22
N THR A 109 -14.31 0.28 0.62
CA THR A 109 -14.11 1.69 0.30
C THR A 109 -14.92 2.06 -0.94
N ASP A 110 -15.55 3.25 -0.94
CA ASP A 110 -16.28 3.77 -2.10
C ASP A 110 -15.47 3.67 -3.39
N TRP A 111 -14.15 3.90 -3.32
CA TRP A 111 -13.28 3.78 -4.48
C TRP A 111 -13.25 2.37 -5.07
N ILE A 112 -13.07 1.33 -4.24
CA ILE A 112 -12.99 -0.06 -4.70
C ILE A 112 -14.37 -0.57 -5.14
N GLU A 113 -15.44 -0.25 -4.42
CA GLU A 113 -16.79 -0.66 -4.80
C GLU A 113 -17.23 -0.05 -6.13
N ASN A 114 -16.92 1.23 -6.36
CA ASN A 114 -17.15 1.87 -7.66
C ASN A 114 -16.24 1.27 -8.76
N ALA A 115 -14.97 1.00 -8.45
CA ALA A 115 -14.03 0.41 -9.41
C ALA A 115 -14.40 -1.02 -9.82
N ALA A 116 -15.10 -1.78 -8.97
CA ALA A 116 -15.53 -3.14 -9.27
C ALA A 116 -16.55 -3.22 -10.42
N THR A 117 -17.33 -2.16 -10.61
CA THR A 117 -18.37 -2.07 -11.66
C THR A 117 -17.95 -1.16 -12.82
N ALA A 118 -16.95 -0.30 -12.60
CA ALA A 118 -16.41 0.55 -13.64
C ALA A 118 -15.64 -0.27 -14.69
N PRO A 119 -15.93 -0.09 -16.00
CA PRO A 119 -15.10 -0.65 -17.05
C PRO A 119 -13.67 -0.12 -16.89
N ILE A 120 -12.68 -1.02 -16.94
CA ILE A 120 -11.28 -0.62 -17.02
C ILE A 120 -11.05 -0.02 -18.42
N THR A 121 -11.27 1.28 -18.56
CA THR A 121 -11.12 1.99 -19.84
C THR A 121 -9.66 2.33 -20.14
N GLN A 122 -8.85 2.54 -19.10
CA GLN A 122 -7.39 2.73 -19.18
C GLN A 122 -6.72 2.18 -17.91
N ILE A 123 -5.83 1.18 -18.05
CA ILE A 123 -5.01 0.66 -16.93
C ILE A 123 -3.83 1.61 -16.68
N PHE A 124 -3.30 2.19 -17.74
CA PHE A 124 -2.08 2.99 -17.75
C PHE A 124 -2.18 3.96 -18.93
N SER A 125 -2.42 5.24 -18.66
CA SER A 125 -2.25 6.31 -19.65
C SER A 125 -0.77 6.65 -19.81
N TRP A 126 0.01 5.69 -20.32
CA TRP A 126 1.37 5.95 -20.79
C TRP A 126 1.28 6.42 -22.23
N ASN A 127 0.69 7.59 -22.42
CA ASN A 127 0.88 8.37 -23.62
C ASN A 127 1.75 9.56 -23.24
N ASN A 128 3.06 9.38 -23.44
CA ASN A 128 4.01 10.36 -23.99
C ASN A 128 5.39 9.70 -24.10
#